data_AF-A0A399NQY9-F1
#
_entry.id   AF-A0A399NQY9-F1
#
_cell.length_a   1.000
_cell.length_b   1.000
_cell.length_c   1.000
_cell.angle_alpha   90.00
_cell.angle_beta   90.00
_cell.angle_gamma   90.00
#
_symmetry.space_group_name_H-M   'P 1'
#
loop_
_entity.id
_entity.type
_entity.pdbx_description
1 polymer ?
#
loop_
_entity_poly.entity_id
_entity_poly.type
_entity_poly.pdbx_seq_one_letter_code
_entity_poly.pdbx_strand_id
1 'polypeptide(L)' 'MNAEQLIDDLNARGVRLWAEDGRIRFRGPRGVIDDDRRELIRRHRDEVLALLGRQDGSGAGAP' A
#
# COMPACT_ATOMS: atom_id res chain seq x y z
N MET A 1 10.53 -10.34 -0.07
CA MET A 1 9.24 -9.66 0.22
C MET A 1 8.87 -8.89 -1.03
N ASN A 2 7.74 -9.21 -1.64
CA ASN A 2 7.22 -8.46 -2.78
C ASN A 2 6.23 -7.38 -2.31
N ALA A 3 5.93 -6.43 -3.19
CA ALA A 3 5.02 -5.32 -2.91
C ALA A 3 3.65 -5.78 -2.40
N GLU A 4 3.10 -6.89 -2.90
CA GLU A 4 1.83 -7.49 -2.43
C GLU A 4 1.91 -7.90 -0.95
N GLN A 5 2.98 -8.59 -0.56
CA GLN A 5 3.18 -9.03 0.83
C GLN A 5 3.39 -7.85 1.78
N LEU A 6 4.02 -6.78 1.30
CA LEU A 6 4.17 -5.54 2.08
C LEU A 6 2.81 -4.88 2.31
N ILE A 7 1.97 -4.80 1.27
CA ILE A 7 0.62 -4.23 1.38
C ILE A 7 -0.23 -5.06 2.34
N ASP A 8 -0.19 -6.39 2.23
CA ASP A 8 -0.95 -7.30 3.08
C ASP A 8 -0.49 -7.23 4.55
N ASP A 9 0.81 -7.26 4.81
CA ASP A 9 1.38 -7.12 6.15
C ASP A 9 1.03 -5.76 6.78
N LEU A 10 1.08 -4.69 6.00
CA LEU A 10 0.66 -3.36 6.43
C LEU A 10 -0.86 -3.33 6.71
N ASN A 11 -1.68 -3.93 5.85
CA ASN A 11 -3.13 -4.02 6.03
C ASN A 11 -3.51 -4.79 7.30
N ALA A 12 -2.85 -5.93 7.54
CA ALA A 12 -3.02 -6.74 8.75
C ALA A 12 -2.66 -5.96 10.03
N ARG A 13 -1.72 -5.02 9.95
CA ARG A 13 -1.37 -4.10 11.06
C ARG A 13 -2.31 -2.88 11.18
N GLY A 14 -3.36 -2.81 10.36
CA GLY A 14 -4.32 -1.70 10.32
C GLY A 14 -3.90 -0.53 9.45
N VAL A 15 -2.90 -0.70 8.59
CA VAL A 15 -2.46 0.31 7.61
C VAL A 15 -3.12 0.03 6.27
N ARG A 16 -3.99 0.93 5.83
CA ARG A 16 -4.56 0.91 4.48
C ARG A 16 -3.65 1.61 3.49
N LEU A 17 -3.39 0.95 2.37
CA LEU A 17 -2.70 1.49 1.21
C LEU A 17 -3.66 1.50 0.03
N TRP A 18 -3.67 2.59 -0.74
CA TRP A 18 -4.43 2.68 -1.98
C TRP A 18 -3.70 3.56 -2.99
N ALA A 19 -3.92 3.32 -4.29
CA ALA A 19 -3.47 4.24 -5.33
C ALA A 19 -4.54 5.32 -5.49
N GLU A 20 -4.13 6.58 -5.51
CA GLU A 20 -4.98 7.74 -5.74
C GLU A 20 -4.23 8.69 -6.66
N ASP A 21 -4.82 9.01 -7.82
CA ASP A 21 -4.25 9.97 -8.78
C ASP A 21 -2.83 9.62 -9.24
N GLY A 22 -2.54 8.32 -9.43
CA GLY A 22 -1.19 7.86 -9.78
C GLY A 22 -0.16 8.02 -8.66
N ARG A 23 -0.61 8.22 -7.42
CA ARG A 23 0.23 8.32 -6.22
C ARG A 23 -0.22 7.31 -5.18
N ILE A 24 0.73 6.68 -4.51
CA ILE A 24 0.38 5.76 -3.41
C ILE A 24 0.05 6.58 -2.17
N ARG A 25 -1.12 6.32 -1.58
CA ARG A 25 -1.55 6.83 -0.29
C ARG A 25 -1.45 5.73 0.78
N PHE A 26 -1.12 6.16 1.99
CA PHE A 26 -0.96 5.33 3.16
C PHE A 26 -1.76 5.94 4.30
N ARG A 27 -2.56 5.13 5.01
CA ARG A 27 -3.29 5.53 6.21
C ARG A 27 -3.15 4.44 7.24
N GLY A 28 -2.56 4.76 8.38
CA GLY A 28 -2.45 3.81 9.48
C GLY A 28 -2.39 4.51 10.82
N PRO A 29 -2.36 3.73 11.91
CA PRO A 29 -2.09 4.24 13.24
C PRO A 29 -0.71 4.90 13.31
N ARG A 30 -0.59 5.92 14.17
CA ARG A 30 0.65 6.67 14.40
C ARG A 30 1.72 5.67 14.91
N GLY A 31 2.83 5.53 14.19
CA GLY A 31 3.92 4.61 14.52
C GLY A 31 3.98 3.31 13.70
N VAL A 32 2.99 3.04 12.83
CA VAL A 32 3.10 1.87 11.92
C VAL A 32 3.84 2.22 10.63
N ILE A 33 3.87 3.48 10.20
CA ILE A 33 4.80 3.92 9.15
C ILE A 33 6.03 4.49 9.86
N ASP A 34 7.07 3.66 9.99
CA ASP A 34 8.41 4.08 10.43
C ASP A 34 9.30 4.34 9.19
N ASP A 35 10.51 4.86 9.38
CA ASP A 35 11.41 5.25 8.29
C ASP A 35 11.84 4.04 7.44
N ASP A 36 12.07 2.89 8.07
CA ASP A 36 12.37 1.62 7.40
C ASP A 36 11.22 1.18 6.46
N ARG A 37 9.98 1.30 6.93
CA ARG A 37 8.78 1.01 6.12
C ARG A 37 8.58 2.04 5.01
N ARG A 38 8.89 3.30 5.28
CA ARG A 38 8.87 4.36 4.25
C ARG A 38 9.91 4.07 3.17
N GLU A 39 11.10 3.57 3.52
CA GLU A 39 12.13 3.19 2.55
C GLU A 39 11.70 1.97 1.73
N LEU A 40 11.14 0.94 2.37
CA LEU A 40 10.57 -0.23 1.69
C LEU A 40 9.47 0.17 0.70
N ILE A 41 8.55 1.03 1.14
CA ILE A 41 7.51 1.61 0.29
C ILE A 41 8.14 2.37 -0.89
N ARG A 42 9.18 3.17 -0.65
CA ARG A 42 9.82 3.98 -1.70
C ARG A 42 10.58 3.12 -2.70
N ARG A 43 11.22 2.04 -2.22
CA ARG A 43 11.94 1.05 -3.03
C ARG A 43 10.99 0.24 -3.91
N HIS A 44 9.86 -0.17 -3.35
CA HIS A 44 8.83 -0.93 -4.05
C HIS A 44 7.70 -0.05 -4.59
N ARG A 45 7.85 1.28 -4.62
CA ARG A 45 6.76 2.19 -4.99
C ARG A 45 6.19 1.90 -6.37
N ASP A 46 7.05 1.55 -7.33
CA ASP A 46 6.64 1.32 -8.70
C ASP A 46 5.83 0.03 -8.82
N GLU A 47 6.27 -1.03 -8.12
CA GLU A 47 5.51 -2.28 -8.01
C GLU A 47 4.21 -2.08 -7.23
N VAL A 48 4.24 -1.41 -6.08
CA VAL A 48 3.06 -1.13 -5.24
C VAL A 48 2.05 -0.30 -6.04
N LEU A 49 2.48 0.71 -6.79
CA LEU A 49 1.60 1.51 -7.65
C LEU A 49 1.00 0.67 -8.79
N ALA A 50 1.80 -0.18 -9.43
CA ALA A 50 1.34 -1.06 -10.51
C ALA A 50 0.31 -2.09 -10.02
N LEU A 51 0.55 -2.67 -8.83
CA LEU A 51 -0.38 -3.58 -8.18
C LEU A 51 -1.64 -2.86 -7.75
N LEU A 52 -1.51 -1.76 -7.00
CA LEU A 52 -2.64 -0.94 -6.54
C LEU A 52 -3.50 -0.43 -7.71
N GLY A 53 -2.89 0.01 -8.81
CA GLY A 53 -3.61 0.41 -10.02
C GLY A 53 -4.33 -0.76 -10.71
N ARG A 54 -3.74 -1.96 -10.70
CA ARG A 54 -4.38 -3.18 -11.22
C ARG A 54 -5.56 -3.63 -10.35
N GLN A 55 -5.45 -3.53 -9.03
CA GLN A 55 -6.49 -3.96 -8.09
C GLN A 55 -7.57 -2.90 -7.82
N ASP A 56 -7.29 -1.60 -7.96
CA ASP A 56 -8.31 -0.53 -7.97
C ASP A 56 -9.26 -0.68 -9.17
N GLY A 57 -8.74 -1.09 -10.34
CA GLY A 57 -9.57 -1.47 -11.50
C GLY A 57 -10.41 -2.74 -11.31
N SER A 58 -10.20 -3.51 -10.23
CA SER A 58 -10.92 -4.77 -9.94
C SER A 58 -11.64 -4.77 -8.59
N GLY A 59 -11.62 -3.67 -7.83
CA GLY A 59 -12.12 -3.58 -6.46
C GLY A 59 -13.41 -2.78 -6.33
N ALA A 60 -14.48 -3.23 -6.98
CA ALA A 60 -15.82 -2.72 -6.72
C ALA A 60 -16.22 -2.96 -5.24
N GLY A 61 -16.61 -1.87 -4.58
CA GLY A 61 -17.48 -1.74 -3.40
C GLY A 61 -17.62 -2.91 -2.42
N ALA A 62 -17.17 -2.72 -1.18
CA ALA A 62 -17.65 -3.51 -0.05
C ALA A 62 -19.14 -3.18 0.24
N PRO A 63 -20.02 -4.18 0.47
CA PRO A 63 -21.42 -3.97 0.89
C PRO A 63 -21.56 -3.46 2.33
#